data_AF-A0A3D2GLA8-F1
#
_entry.id   AF-A0A3D2GLA8-F1
#
_cell.length_a   1.000
_cell.length_b   1.000
_cell.length_c   1.000
_cell.angle_alpha   90.00
_cell.angle_beta   90.00
_cell.angle_gamma   90.00
#
_symmetry.space_group_name_H-M   'P 1'
#
loop_
_entity.id
_entity.type
_entity.pdbx_description
1 polymer ?
#
loop_
_entity_poly.entity_id
_entity_poly.type
_entity_poly.pdbx_seq_one_letter_code
_entity_poly.pdbx_strand_id
1 'polypeptide(L)'
;MEYLHTMVRVRDLDESLTFYCEHLGLEEVRRKDVPQGRFTLIFLRAPGQEGAEVELTYNWDPEDYTGGRNFGHLAYRVDDIYATCQRLMDGGVTINRPPRD
;
A
#
# COMPACT_ATOMS: atom_id res chain seq x y z
N MET A 1 -16.19 17.62 -7.53
CA MET A 1 -15.07 17.27 -6.63
C MET A 1 -14.95 15.76 -6.67
N GLU A 2 -13.76 15.26 -6.95
CA GLU A 2 -13.47 13.82 -7.09
C GLU A 2 -12.35 13.47 -6.13
N TYR A 3 -12.50 12.35 -5.40
CA TYR A 3 -11.45 11.84 -4.53
C TYR A 3 -10.56 10.91 -5.35
N LEU A 4 -9.26 11.19 -5.40
CA LEU A 4 -8.36 10.50 -6.33
C LEU A 4 -7.53 9.42 -5.63
N HIS A 5 -6.88 9.77 -4.52
CA HIS A 5 -5.96 8.87 -3.84
C HIS A 5 -5.79 9.22 -2.35
N THR A 6 -5.34 8.22 -1.59
CA THR A 6 -4.74 8.40 -0.25
C THR A 6 -3.24 8.18 -0.36
N MET A 7 -2.42 9.11 0.14
CA MET A 7 -0.96 8.97 0.11
C MET A 7 -0.40 8.50 1.45
N VAL A 8 0.54 7.55 1.39
CA VAL A 8 1.41 7.15 2.50
C VAL A 8 2.88 7.23 2.06
N ARG A 9 3.76 7.59 3.01
CA ARG A 9 5.20 7.54 2.77
C ARG A 9 5.75 6.18 3.14
N VAL A 10 6.68 5.68 2.32
CA VAL A 10 7.33 4.38 2.52
C VAL A 10 8.83 4.55 2.59
N ARG A 11 9.47 3.74 3.44
CA ARG A 11 10.94 3.76 3.66
C ARG A 11 11.68 2.85 2.70
N ASP A 12 11.07 1.72 2.35
CA ASP A 12 11.64 0.73 1.45
C ASP A 12 10.61 0.44 0.35
N LEU A 13 10.99 0.71 -0.89
CA LEU A 13 10.09 0.57 -2.02
C LEU A 13 9.86 -0.91 -2.37
N ASP A 14 10.89 -1.75 -2.28
CA ASP A 14 10.81 -3.15 -2.69
C ASP A 14 9.98 -3.96 -1.67
N GLU A 15 10.19 -3.74 -0.37
CA GLU A 15 9.34 -4.33 0.67
C GLU A 15 7.88 -3.87 0.54
N SER A 16 7.68 -2.59 0.21
CA SER A 16 6.33 -2.05 0.03
C SER A 16 5.63 -2.67 -1.18
N LEU A 17 6.31 -2.78 -2.32
CA LEU A 17 5.73 -3.41 -3.52
C LEU A 17 5.50 -4.90 -3.32
N THR A 18 6.38 -5.59 -2.60
CA THR A 18 6.17 -6.99 -2.21
C THR A 18 4.87 -7.13 -1.40
N PHE A 19 4.68 -6.28 -0.38
CA PHE A 19 3.46 -6.31 0.42
C PHE A 19 2.21 -5.95 -0.40
N TYR A 20 2.19 -4.78 -1.06
CA TYR A 20 0.98 -4.28 -1.70
C TYR A 20 0.64 -5.05 -2.98
N CYS A 21 1.62 -5.39 -3.80
CA CYS A 21 1.38 -6.02 -5.10
C CYS A 21 1.38 -7.55 -5.00
N GLU A 22 2.40 -8.16 -4.40
CA GLU A 22 2.51 -9.63 -4.39
C GLU A 22 1.58 -10.25 -3.33
N HIS A 23 1.62 -9.75 -2.10
CA HIS A 23 0.88 -10.36 -0.99
C HIS A 23 -0.56 -9.88 -0.89
N LEU A 24 -0.84 -8.59 -1.05
CA LEU A 24 -2.21 -8.05 -1.01
C LEU A 24 -2.92 -8.19 -2.37
N GLY A 25 -2.19 -8.04 -3.47
CA GLY A 25 -2.72 -8.21 -4.83
C GLY A 25 -3.15 -6.92 -5.52
N LEU A 26 -2.62 -5.76 -5.12
CA LEU A 26 -2.85 -4.50 -5.84
C LEU A 26 -2.02 -4.44 -7.12
N GLU A 27 -2.47 -3.61 -8.06
CA GLU A 27 -1.80 -3.36 -9.33
C GLU A 27 -1.14 -1.99 -9.31
N GLU A 28 0.12 -1.91 -9.70
CA GLU A 28 0.76 -0.63 -10.03
C GLU A 28 0.17 -0.10 -11.33
N VAL A 29 -0.43 1.08 -11.27
CA VAL A 29 -1.09 1.70 -12.43
C VAL A 29 -0.39 2.94 -12.93
N ARG A 30 0.45 3.55 -12.10
CA ARG A 30 1.22 4.73 -12.48
C ARG A 30 2.44 4.88 -11.58
N ARG A 31 3.57 5.21 -12.20
CA ARG A 31 4.81 5.57 -11.52
C ARG A 31 5.37 6.87 -12.06
N LYS A 32 5.91 7.70 -11.19
CA LYS A 32 6.56 8.95 -11.57
C LYS A 32 7.78 9.21 -10.70
N ASP A 33 8.94 9.26 -11.33
CA ASP A 33 10.15 9.78 -10.71
C ASP A 33 10.18 11.30 -10.80
N VAL A 34 10.64 11.94 -9.73
CA VAL A 34 10.79 13.40 -9.64
C VAL A 34 12.24 13.70 -9.24
N PRO A 35 13.20 13.66 -10.19
CA PRO A 35 14.63 13.79 -9.87
C PRO A 35 15.01 15.09 -9.18
N GLN A 36 14.34 16.20 -9.53
CA GLN A 36 14.58 17.51 -8.90
C GLN A 36 14.17 17.51 -7.42
N GLY A 37 13.17 16.71 -7.05
CA GLY A 37 12.70 16.53 -5.68
C GLY A 37 13.29 15.32 -4.97
N ARG A 38 13.99 14.43 -5.70
CA ARG A 38 14.60 13.19 -5.21
C ARG A 38 13.59 12.23 -4.55
N PHE A 39 12.47 11.97 -5.23
CA PHE A 39 11.49 10.99 -4.81
C PHE A 39 10.79 10.31 -5.98
N THR A 40 10.15 9.18 -5.71
CA THR A 40 9.29 8.43 -6.62
C THR A 40 7.88 8.34 -6.06
N LEU A 41 6.88 8.55 -6.91
CA LEU A 41 5.46 8.33 -6.62
C LEU A 41 5.00 7.06 -7.32
N ILE A 42 4.28 6.19 -6.59
CA ILE A 42 3.73 4.94 -7.12
C ILE A 42 2.26 4.88 -6.74
N PHE A 43 1.38 4.73 -7.73
CA PHE A 43 -0.06 4.65 -7.53
C PHE A 43 -0.50 3.20 -7.74
N LEU A 44 -1.14 2.64 -6.71
CA LEU A 44 -1.64 1.28 -6.70
C LEU A 44 -3.15 1.26 -6.54
N ARG A 45 -3.82 0.28 -7.14
CA ARG A 45 -5.27 0.08 -6.96
C ARG A 45 -5.63 -1.40 -6.95
N ALA A 46 -6.80 -1.73 -6.40
CA ALA A 46 -7.33 -3.09 -6.49
C ALA A 46 -7.70 -3.41 -7.96
N PRO A 47 -7.50 -4.66 -8.43
CA PRO A 47 -7.85 -5.05 -9.79
C PRO A 47 -9.28 -4.67 -10.16
N GLY A 48 -9.45 -4.03 -11.31
CA GLY A 48 -10.76 -3.60 -11.83
C GLY A 48 -11.43 -2.44 -11.08
N GLN A 49 -10.79 -1.81 -10.09
CA GLN A 49 -11.30 -0.60 -9.46
C GLN A 49 -10.69 0.66 -10.06
N GLU A 50 -11.52 1.59 -10.52
CA GLU A 50 -11.09 2.92 -10.97
C GLU A 50 -11.43 3.96 -9.89
N GLY A 51 -10.51 4.90 -9.61
CA GLY A 51 -10.78 6.08 -8.76
C GLY A 51 -10.52 5.96 -7.25
N ALA A 52 -9.92 4.86 -6.77
CA ALA A 52 -9.50 4.71 -5.37
C ALA A 52 -8.06 4.18 -5.28
N GLU A 53 -7.09 5.07 -5.48
CA GLU A 53 -5.67 4.71 -5.48
C GLU A 53 -5.04 4.90 -4.09
N VAL A 54 -4.11 4.01 -3.74
CA VAL A 54 -3.10 4.31 -2.72
C VAL A 54 -1.85 4.82 -3.41
N GLU A 55 -1.39 6.00 -3.03
CA GLU A 55 -0.13 6.57 -3.48
C GLU A 55 0.97 6.26 -2.46
N LEU A 56 2.02 5.58 -2.89
CA LEU A 56 3.26 5.44 -2.14
C LEU A 56 4.21 6.56 -2.58
N THR A 57 4.68 7.34 -1.62
CA THR A 57 5.80 8.27 -1.82
C THR A 57 7.07 7.68 -1.21
N TYR A 58 8.06 7.44 -2.06
CA TYR A 58 9.39 6.97 -1.66
C TYR A 58 10.42 8.09 -1.86
N ASN A 59 10.98 8.62 -0.77
CA ASN A 59 12.09 9.57 -0.83
C ASN A 59 13.40 8.79 -1.06
N TRP A 60 14.23 9.24 -1.99
CA TRP A 60 15.50 8.56 -2.31
C TRP A 60 16.56 8.75 -1.24
N ASP A 61 16.45 9.84 -0.49
CA ASP A 61 17.24 10.08 0.71
C ASP A 61 16.50 9.48 1.91
N PRO A 62 17.14 8.61 2.71
CA PRO A 62 16.51 7.96 3.85
C PRO A 62 15.94 8.97 4.85
N GLU A 63 14.72 8.72 5.31
CA GLU A 63 14.03 9.56 6.29
C GLU A 63 13.34 8.68 7.35
N ASP A 64 13.41 9.11 8.61
CA ASP A 64 12.66 8.50 9.68
C ASP A 64 11.27 9.13 9.80
N TYR A 65 10.25 8.42 9.32
CA TYR A 65 8.86 8.81 9.51
C TYR A 65 8.41 8.54 10.96
N THR A 66 8.11 9.61 11.70
CA THR A 66 7.53 9.55 13.04
C THR A 66 6.05 9.97 13.00
N GLY A 67 5.25 9.48 13.94
CA GLY A 67 3.80 9.72 13.95
C GLY A 67 2.99 8.58 13.32
N GLY A 68 1.69 8.80 13.05
CA GLY A 68 0.80 7.80 12.44
C GLY A 68 -0.47 7.47 13.22
N ARG A 69 -0.60 7.94 14.47
CA ARG A 69 -1.81 7.71 15.28
C ARG A 69 -3.08 8.42 14.79
N ASN A 70 -2.94 9.40 13.89
CA ASN A 70 -4.04 10.10 13.26
C ASN A 70 -4.53 9.43 11.96
N PHE A 71 -3.73 8.53 11.37
CA PHE A 71 -4.12 7.74 10.22
C PHE A 71 -4.69 6.41 10.69
N GLY A 72 -5.96 6.15 10.37
CA GLY A 72 -6.68 4.96 10.85
C GLY A 72 -6.28 3.69 10.09
N HIS A 73 -6.74 3.57 8.85
CA HIS A 73 -6.50 2.41 8.00
C HIS A 73 -6.90 2.70 6.55
N LEU A 74 -6.41 1.87 5.64
CA LEU A 74 -7.03 1.60 4.35
C LEU A 74 -7.90 0.35 4.50
N ALA A 75 -9.03 0.30 3.80
CA ALA A 75 -9.94 -0.84 3.86
C ALA A 75 -10.17 -1.42 2.46
N TYR A 76 -9.99 -2.73 2.33
CA TYR A 76 -10.27 -3.48 1.12
C TYR A 76 -11.29 -4.57 1.44
N ARG A 77 -12.22 -4.80 0.52
CA ARG A 77 -13.10 -5.97 0.54
C ARG A 77 -12.44 -7.06 -0.29
N VAL A 78 -12.49 -8.28 0.22
CA VAL A 78 -12.03 -9.50 -0.47
C VAL A 78 -13.13 -10.54 -0.40
N ASP A 79 -13.11 -11.49 -1.33
CA ASP A 79 -14.12 -12.55 -1.40
C ASP A 79 -13.98 -13.55 -0.24
N ASP A 80 -12.73 -13.87 0.13
CA ASP A 80 -12.40 -14.76 1.23
C ASP A 80 -11.30 -14.14 2.11
N ILE A 81 -11.70 -13.70 3.29
CA ILE A 81 -10.79 -13.07 4.25
C ILE A 81 -9.83 -14.09 4.90
N TYR A 82 -10.25 -15.34 5.06
CA TYR A 82 -9.40 -16.39 5.64
C TYR A 82 -8.28 -16.76 4.68
N ALA A 83 -8.61 -17.00 3.41
CA ALA A 83 -7.62 -17.27 2.36
C ALA A 83 -6.68 -16.07 2.16
N THR A 84 -7.21 -14.85 2.19
CA THR A 84 -6.39 -13.63 2.08
C THR A 84 -5.40 -13.52 3.25
N CYS A 85 -5.88 -13.69 4.50
CA CYS A 85 -5.00 -13.66 5.68
C CYS A 85 -3.94 -14.77 5.64
N GLN A 86 -4.29 -15.98 5.19
CA GLN A 86 -3.31 -17.07 5.06
C GLN A 86 -2.20 -16.71 4.07
N ARG A 87 -2.55 -16.21 2.87
CA ARG A 87 -1.56 -15.76 1.88
C ARG A 87 -0.62 -14.68 2.43
N LEU A 88 -1.18 -13.70 3.17
CA LEU A 88 -0.39 -12.67 3.84
C LEU A 88 0.58 -13.28 4.87
N MET A 89 0.11 -14.20 5.72
CA MET A 89 0.94 -14.86 6.73
C MET A 89 2.04 -15.74 6.10
N ASP A 90 1.75 -16.44 5.01
CA ASP A 90 2.73 -17.23 4.26
C ASP A 90 3.84 -16.34 3.67
N GLY A 91 3.52 -15.09 3.34
CA GLY A 91 4.47 -14.03 2.98
C GLY A 91 5.17 -13.36 4.17
N GLY A 92 5.00 -13.86 5.39
CA GLY A 92 5.63 -13.30 6.60
C GLY A 92 4.92 -12.08 7.19
N VAL A 93 3.74 -11.71 6.69
CA VAL A 93 2.98 -10.56 7.21
C VAL A 93 2.30 -10.93 8.53
N THR A 94 2.46 -10.07 9.54
CA THR A 94 1.77 -10.21 10.83
C THR A 94 0.32 -9.73 10.74
N ILE A 95 -0.63 -10.62 11.02
CA ILE A 95 -2.05 -10.28 11.12
C ILE A 95 -2.40 -9.89 12.56
N ASN A 96 -2.47 -8.58 12.82
CA ASN A 96 -2.73 -8.04 14.17
C ASN A 96 -4.13 -8.38 14.72
N ARG A 97 -5.13 -8.53 13.84
CA ARG A 97 -6.50 -8.91 14.18
C ARG A 97 -6.98 -9.97 13.20
N PRO A 98 -6.74 -11.26 13.48
CA PRO A 98 -7.20 -12.35 12.62
C PRO A 98 -8.74 -12.32 12.47
N PRO A 99 -9.27 -12.85 11.35
CA PRO A 99 -10.71 -13.00 11.17
C PRO A 99 -11.32 -13.81 12.32
N ARG A 100 -12.50 -13.39 12.76
CA ARG A 100 -13.29 -14.04 13.80
C ARG A 100 -14.72 -13.96 13.31
N ASP A 101 -15.36 -15.12 13.19
CA ASP A 101 -16.79 -15.20 12.96
C ASP A 101 -17.57 -14.67 14.18
#